data_AF-A0A843JQ75-F1
#
_entry.id   AF-A0A843JQ75-F1
#
_cell.length_a   1.000
_cell.length_b   1.000
_cell.length_c   1.000
_cell.angle_alpha   90.00
_cell.angle_beta   90.00
_cell.angle_gamma   90.00
#
_symmetry.space_group_name_H-M   'P 1'
#
loop_
_entity.id
_entity.type
_entity.pdbx_description
1 polymer ?
#
loop_
_entity_poly.entity_id
_entity_poly.type
_entity_poly.pdbx_seq_one_letter_code
_entity_poly.pdbx_strand_id
1 'polypeptide(L)'
;MQSFIPDTILPTTVVGSYPGQPKRTLKNLFDPLHGAVEEAVSLQKKAGITIISDGQVRGDMIGAFASKLPGIRGSDVIGRVMPPGQAITIKDTAYAVRQHPYVKAIITGPSTLAYGLHLGTPLYRNRNELIPDIASSLVVEAQGLAKTGAVMLHIDEPILSTGAADLDVAKKAIATI
;
A
#
# COMPACT_ATOMS: atom_id res chain seq x y z
N MET A 1 -7.29 -21.50 -18.87
CA MET A 1 -7.48 -20.70 -17.64
C MET A 1 -8.74 -19.87 -17.82
N GLN A 2 -9.71 -19.99 -16.92
CA GLN A 2 -10.85 -19.08 -16.90
C GLN A 2 -10.37 -17.73 -16.35
N SER A 3 -10.65 -16.64 -17.07
CA SER A 3 -10.32 -15.30 -16.56
C SER A 3 -11.13 -15.04 -15.28
N PHE A 4 -10.50 -14.48 -14.24
CA PHE A 4 -11.23 -14.06 -13.03
C PHE A 4 -12.15 -12.86 -13.30
N ILE A 5 -11.98 -12.20 -14.46
CA ILE A 5 -12.85 -11.16 -15.00
C ILE A 5 -13.57 -11.74 -16.22
N PRO A 6 -14.89 -11.97 -16.17
CA PRO A 6 -15.65 -12.52 -17.27
C PRO A 6 -15.42 -11.76 -18.58
N ASP A 7 -15.34 -12.49 -19.69
CA ASP A 7 -15.27 -11.97 -21.05
C ASP A 7 -14.13 -10.98 -21.36
N THR A 8 -13.14 -10.86 -20.46
CA THR A 8 -11.97 -10.00 -20.66
C THR A 8 -10.73 -10.82 -20.98
N ILE A 9 -10.20 -10.62 -22.18
CA ILE A 9 -8.91 -11.18 -22.62
C ILE A 9 -7.86 -10.08 -22.45
N LEU A 10 -6.83 -10.33 -21.63
CA LEU A 10 -5.77 -9.36 -21.26
C LEU A 10 -6.28 -8.11 -20.50
N PRO A 11 -6.66 -8.25 -19.21
CA PRO A 11 -7.10 -7.10 -18.41
C PRO A 11 -5.97 -6.07 -18.23
N THR A 12 -6.32 -4.78 -18.29
CA THR A 12 -5.39 -3.67 -18.07
C THR A 12 -5.42 -3.19 -16.62
N THR A 13 -4.30 -2.65 -16.14
CA THR A 13 -4.20 -2.05 -14.80
C THR A 13 -3.14 -0.94 -14.78
N VAL A 14 -3.10 -0.17 -13.70
CA VAL A 14 -2.07 0.84 -13.40
C VAL A 14 -1.06 0.27 -12.40
N VAL A 15 0.08 0.91 -12.12
CA VAL A 15 0.93 0.48 -10.99
C VAL A 15 0.24 0.81 -9.67
N GLY A 16 -0.07 2.10 -9.46
CA GLY A 16 -0.80 2.56 -8.28
C GLY A 16 -0.93 4.07 -8.21
N SER A 17 0.20 4.77 -8.14
CA SER A 17 0.30 6.20 -7.81
C SER A 17 -0.31 7.14 -8.85
N TYR A 18 -1.06 8.13 -8.37
CA TYR A 18 -1.55 9.30 -9.11
C TYR A 18 -1.12 10.60 -8.43
N PRO A 19 -1.11 11.75 -9.14
CA PRO A 19 -0.77 13.04 -8.55
C PRO A 19 -1.71 13.41 -7.39
N GLY A 20 -1.18 13.52 -6.18
CA GLY A 20 -1.92 13.91 -4.97
C GLY A 20 -2.06 15.41 -4.79
N GLN A 21 -2.56 16.13 -5.80
CA GLN A 21 -2.75 17.57 -5.70
C GLN A 21 -4.02 17.89 -4.88
N PRO A 22 -3.92 18.60 -3.74
CA PRO A 22 -5.08 18.91 -2.92
C PRO A 22 -6.09 19.75 -3.69
N LYS A 23 -7.35 19.33 -3.73
CA LYS A 23 -8.43 20.13 -4.32
C LYS A 23 -9.08 20.97 -3.23
N ARG A 24 -8.92 22.30 -3.28
CA ARG A 24 -9.61 23.21 -2.35
C ARG A 24 -11.07 23.37 -2.77
N THR A 25 -11.96 22.55 -2.21
CA THR A 25 -13.42 22.72 -2.30
C THR A 25 -14.04 22.67 -0.90
N LEU A 26 -15.26 23.20 -0.72
CA LEU A 26 -15.95 23.22 0.58
C LEU A 26 -16.14 21.82 1.20
N LYS A 27 -16.29 20.77 0.37
CA LYS A 27 -16.36 19.36 0.81
C LYS A 27 -15.02 18.81 1.30
N ASN A 28 -13.90 19.41 0.91
CA ASN A 28 -12.55 18.92 1.18
C ASN A 28 -11.90 19.58 2.40
N LEU A 29 -12.68 20.31 3.21
CA LEU A 29 -12.15 20.99 4.40
C LEU A 29 -11.69 19.99 5.48
N PHE A 30 -12.36 18.83 5.57
CA PHE A 30 -12.03 17.76 6.52
C PHE A 30 -11.18 16.63 5.91
N ASP A 31 -11.08 16.57 4.59
CA ASP A 31 -10.25 15.60 3.87
C ASP A 31 -9.74 16.22 2.55
N PRO A 32 -8.59 16.91 2.57
CA PRO A 32 -8.10 17.69 1.43
C PRO A 32 -7.68 16.84 0.23
N LEU A 33 -7.39 15.56 0.45
CA LEU A 33 -6.93 14.62 -0.58
C LEU A 33 -8.06 13.75 -1.13
N HIS A 34 -9.25 13.79 -0.53
CA HIS A 34 -10.39 13.01 -1.05
C HIS A 34 -10.66 13.31 -2.52
N GLY A 35 -10.68 14.60 -2.91
CA GLY A 35 -10.88 14.99 -4.30
C GLY A 35 -9.80 14.50 -5.28
N ALA A 36 -8.59 14.20 -4.80
CA ALA A 36 -7.53 13.59 -5.63
C ALA A 36 -7.79 12.08 -5.83
N VAL A 37 -8.31 11.38 -4.81
CA VAL A 37 -8.79 9.99 -4.94
C VAL A 37 -9.94 9.92 -5.94
N GLU A 38 -10.93 10.81 -5.84
CA GLU A 38 -12.06 10.84 -6.77
C GLU A 38 -11.60 11.05 -8.21
N GLU A 39 -10.62 11.93 -8.41
CA GLU A 39 -10.02 12.18 -9.72
C GLU A 39 -9.25 10.97 -10.25
N ALA A 40 -8.39 10.36 -9.44
CA ALA A 40 -7.63 9.17 -9.83
C ALA A 40 -8.57 8.04 -10.27
N VAL A 41 -9.62 7.77 -9.49
CA VAL A 41 -10.63 6.76 -9.81
C VAL A 41 -11.42 7.14 -11.08
N SER A 42 -11.83 8.40 -11.20
CA SER A 42 -12.58 8.90 -12.37
C SER A 42 -11.76 8.80 -13.66
N LEU A 43 -10.47 9.15 -13.63
CA LEU A 43 -9.58 9.09 -14.78
C LEU A 43 -9.34 7.64 -15.23
N GLN A 44 -9.09 6.73 -14.30
CA GLN A 44 -8.91 5.30 -14.62
C GLN A 44 -10.18 4.71 -15.26
N LYS A 45 -11.36 5.04 -14.72
CA LYS A 45 -12.66 4.63 -15.29
C LYS A 45 -12.86 5.18 -16.70
N LYS A 46 -12.59 6.47 -16.91
CA LYS A 46 -12.71 7.13 -18.23
C LYS A 46 -11.72 6.55 -19.25
N ALA A 47 -10.53 6.13 -18.81
CA ALA A 47 -9.54 5.49 -19.65
C ALA A 47 -9.87 4.03 -19.99
N GLY A 48 -10.90 3.44 -19.39
CA GLY A 48 -11.29 2.04 -19.64
C GLY A 48 -10.33 1.02 -19.02
N ILE A 49 -9.63 1.37 -17.94
CA ILE A 49 -8.75 0.45 -17.22
C ILE A 49 -9.58 -0.66 -16.55
N THR A 50 -9.20 -1.92 -16.77
CA THR A 50 -9.97 -3.07 -16.28
C THR A 50 -9.90 -3.23 -14.76
N ILE A 51 -8.71 -3.11 -14.16
CA ILE A 51 -8.49 -3.22 -12.71
C ILE A 51 -7.88 -1.92 -12.22
N ILE A 52 -8.65 -1.14 -11.47
CA ILE A 52 -8.23 0.18 -11.00
C ILE A 52 -7.61 0.13 -9.60
N SER A 53 -6.90 1.19 -9.20
CA SER A 53 -6.49 1.45 -7.81
C SER A 53 -7.16 2.71 -7.26
N ASP A 54 -6.96 3.00 -5.98
CA ASP A 54 -7.37 4.26 -5.33
C ASP A 54 -6.42 5.44 -5.63
N GLY A 55 -5.36 5.21 -6.40
CA GLY A 55 -4.38 6.23 -6.77
C GLY A 55 -3.27 6.49 -5.74
N GLN A 56 -3.32 5.90 -4.54
CA GLN A 56 -2.33 6.10 -3.46
C GLN A 56 -1.87 7.56 -3.26
N VAL A 57 -2.82 8.51 -3.28
CA VAL A 57 -2.52 9.95 -3.29
C VAL A 57 -2.06 10.51 -1.94
N ARG A 58 -2.09 9.69 -0.88
CA ARG A 58 -1.84 10.11 0.51
C ARG A 58 -0.40 9.85 0.95
N GLY A 59 0.51 10.69 0.46
CA GLY A 59 1.92 10.68 0.87
C GLY A 59 2.79 9.78 0.00
N ASP A 60 4.06 9.65 0.39
CA ASP A 60 4.99 8.74 -0.29
C ASP A 60 4.77 7.29 0.15
N MET A 61 5.25 6.34 -0.66
CA MET A 61 5.02 4.92 -0.45
C MET A 61 5.55 4.39 0.89
N ILE A 62 6.50 5.07 1.54
CA ILE A 62 7.08 4.62 2.81
C ILE A 62 6.42 5.35 3.98
N GLY A 63 6.38 6.68 3.93
CA GLY A 63 5.82 7.52 4.98
C GLY A 63 4.34 7.24 5.27
N ALA A 64 3.57 6.87 4.24
CA ALA A 64 2.15 6.50 4.37
C ALA A 64 1.94 5.34 5.37
N PHE A 65 2.84 4.36 5.39
CA PHE A 65 2.77 3.20 6.29
C PHE A 65 3.59 3.40 7.55
N ALA A 66 4.86 3.81 7.41
CA ALA A 66 5.82 3.92 8.50
C ALA A 66 5.32 4.83 9.64
N SER A 67 4.64 5.94 9.31
CA SER A 67 4.09 6.88 10.29
C SER A 67 2.99 6.30 11.19
N LYS A 68 2.43 5.13 10.84
CA LYS A 68 1.36 4.45 11.57
C LYS A 68 1.83 3.24 12.36
N LEU A 69 3.06 2.79 12.15
CA LEU A 69 3.63 1.62 12.81
C LEU A 69 4.28 2.03 14.14
N PRO A 70 3.80 1.52 15.30
CA PRO A 70 4.54 1.64 16.55
C PRO A 70 5.97 1.10 16.41
N GLY A 71 6.92 1.75 17.07
CA GLY A 71 8.36 1.44 16.91
C GLY A 71 9.08 2.31 15.88
N ILE A 72 8.34 3.12 15.10
CA ILE A 72 8.89 4.06 14.13
C ILE A 72 8.56 5.51 14.52
N ARG A 73 9.52 6.42 14.36
CA ARG A 73 9.33 7.87 14.50
C ARG A 73 10.00 8.58 13.33
N GLY A 74 9.20 9.24 12.50
CA GLY A 74 9.72 9.81 11.25
C GLY A 74 10.24 8.69 10.34
N SER A 75 11.50 8.77 9.94
CA SER A 75 12.20 7.74 9.19
C SER A 75 13.06 6.80 10.06
N ASP A 76 13.04 6.97 11.38
CA ASP A 76 13.87 6.20 12.31
C ASP A 76 13.08 5.08 13.00
N VAL A 77 13.62 3.86 12.96
CA VAL A 77 13.17 2.73 13.78
C VAL A 77 13.79 2.89 15.17
N ILE A 78 12.96 3.24 16.15
CA ILE A 78 13.38 3.58 17.52
C ILE A 78 13.11 2.45 18.52
N GLY A 79 12.37 1.43 18.11
CA GLY A 79 12.01 0.29 18.93
C GLY A 79 11.50 -0.87 18.10
N ARG A 80 10.96 -1.90 18.75
CA ARG A 80 10.35 -3.02 18.03
C ARG A 80 9.17 -2.53 17.20
N VAL A 81 9.15 -2.88 15.91
CA VAL A 81 8.01 -2.58 15.04
C VAL A 81 6.87 -3.52 15.36
N MET A 82 5.70 -2.94 15.65
CA MET A 82 4.50 -3.67 16.01
C MET A 82 3.35 -3.35 15.06
N PRO A 83 2.32 -4.20 14.97
CA PRO A 83 1.15 -3.91 14.17
C PRO A 83 0.46 -2.61 14.58
N PRO A 84 -0.08 -1.83 13.63
CA PRO A 84 -0.87 -0.65 13.95
C PRO A 84 -2.19 -1.07 14.60
N GLY A 85 -2.81 -0.19 15.39
CA GLY A 85 -4.10 -0.48 16.05
C GLY A 85 -5.26 -0.68 15.06
N GLN A 86 -5.10 -0.24 13.82
CA GLN A 86 -6.05 -0.42 12.74
C GLN A 86 -5.34 -0.36 11.39
N ALA A 87 -5.99 -0.87 10.36
CA ALA A 87 -5.57 -0.70 8.99
C ALA A 87 -5.60 0.79 8.56
N ILE A 88 -4.70 1.13 7.64
CA ILE A 88 -4.18 2.43 7.27
C ILE A 88 -4.87 2.98 6.02
N THR A 89 -4.94 2.20 4.93
CA THR A 89 -5.37 2.68 3.60
C THR A 89 -6.82 2.37 3.24
N ILE A 90 -7.54 1.72 4.16
CA ILE A 90 -8.91 1.19 3.94
C ILE A 90 -9.89 2.21 3.38
N LYS A 91 -9.82 3.47 3.83
CA LYS A 91 -10.81 4.49 3.47
C LYS A 91 -10.84 4.75 1.96
N ASP A 92 -9.68 4.92 1.34
CA ASP A 92 -9.59 5.28 -0.08
C ASP A 92 -9.86 4.06 -0.97
N THR A 93 -9.33 2.90 -0.59
CA THR A 93 -9.64 1.64 -1.28
C THR A 93 -11.14 1.32 -1.21
N ALA A 94 -11.78 1.48 -0.06
CA ALA A 94 -13.23 1.29 0.08
C ALA A 94 -14.05 2.28 -0.75
N TYR A 95 -13.57 3.52 -0.91
CA TYR A 95 -14.18 4.45 -1.87
C TYR A 95 -14.07 3.91 -3.29
N ALA A 96 -12.88 3.52 -3.74
CA ALA A 96 -12.66 3.01 -5.10
C ALA A 96 -13.52 1.76 -5.39
N VAL A 97 -13.64 0.82 -4.44
CA VAL A 97 -14.47 -0.39 -4.58
C VAL A 97 -15.95 -0.05 -4.79
N ARG A 98 -16.46 1.02 -4.15
CA ARG A 98 -17.84 1.48 -4.40
C ARG A 98 -18.03 2.07 -5.80
N GLN A 99 -16.95 2.47 -6.47
CA GLN A 99 -16.98 3.11 -7.79
C GLN A 99 -16.72 2.14 -8.95
N HIS A 100 -16.13 0.97 -8.69
CA HIS A 100 -15.70 0.02 -9.73
C HIS A 100 -15.67 -1.42 -9.20
N PRO A 101 -16.12 -2.44 -9.98
CA PRO A 101 -16.19 -3.83 -9.51
C PRO A 101 -14.82 -4.50 -9.34
N TYR A 102 -13.80 -4.06 -10.08
CA TYR A 102 -12.45 -4.63 -10.01
C TYR A 102 -11.47 -3.57 -9.53
N VAL A 103 -11.16 -3.64 -8.25
CA VAL A 103 -10.20 -2.73 -7.60
C VAL A 103 -9.11 -3.56 -6.94
N LYS A 104 -7.86 -3.17 -7.17
CA LYS A 104 -6.73 -3.71 -6.42
C LYS A 104 -6.39 -2.80 -5.25
N ALA A 105 -6.14 -3.42 -4.11
CA ALA A 105 -5.53 -2.80 -2.97
C ALA A 105 -4.01 -2.83 -3.12
N ILE A 106 -3.30 -1.82 -2.59
CA ILE A 106 -1.85 -1.72 -2.72
C ILE A 106 -1.23 -1.46 -1.36
N ILE A 107 -0.21 -2.25 -1.04
CA ILE A 107 0.63 -2.08 0.14
C ILE A 107 2.09 -2.02 -0.28
N THR A 108 2.83 -1.09 0.31
CA THR A 108 4.29 -1.09 0.16
C THR A 108 4.84 -2.27 0.93
N GLY A 109 5.65 -3.11 0.26
CA GLY A 109 6.12 -4.33 0.85
C GLY A 109 7.14 -4.13 1.97
N PRO A 110 7.30 -5.16 2.83
CA PRO A 110 8.09 -5.06 4.04
C PRO A 110 9.58 -4.79 3.78
N SER A 111 10.13 -5.28 2.66
CA SER A 111 11.53 -5.07 2.29
C SER A 111 11.77 -3.60 1.92
N THR A 112 10.91 -3.04 1.07
CA THR A 112 10.99 -1.64 0.64
C THR A 112 10.81 -0.70 1.83
N LEU A 113 9.86 -0.99 2.72
CA LEU A 113 9.71 -0.24 3.97
C LEU A 113 10.97 -0.31 4.83
N ALA A 114 11.52 -1.49 5.08
CA ALA A 114 12.74 -1.64 5.89
C ALA A 114 13.94 -0.88 5.31
N TYR A 115 14.07 -0.84 3.98
CA TYR A 115 15.19 -0.18 3.31
C TYR A 115 15.07 1.35 3.26
N GLY A 116 13.85 1.90 3.25
CA GLY A 116 13.65 3.35 3.36
C GLY A 116 13.68 3.89 4.78
N LEU A 117 13.92 3.05 5.78
CA LEU A 117 14.04 3.44 7.18
C LEU A 117 15.50 3.39 7.64
N HIS A 118 15.80 4.22 8.65
CA HIS A 118 17.05 4.20 9.39
C HIS A 118 16.90 3.36 10.66
N LEU A 119 17.89 2.52 10.95
CA LEU A 119 17.91 1.74 12.20
C LEU A 119 18.47 2.61 13.33
N GLY A 120 17.57 3.26 14.09
CA GLY A 120 17.89 4.10 15.24
C GLY A 120 17.87 3.34 16.58
N THR A 121 17.92 2.02 16.55
CA THR A 121 17.80 1.14 17.72
C THR A 121 18.76 -0.04 17.61
N PRO A 122 19.34 -0.53 18.73
CA PRO A 122 20.19 -1.72 18.72
C PRO A 122 19.41 -3.04 18.60
N LEU A 123 18.06 -3.01 18.65
CA LEU A 123 17.22 -4.20 18.58
C LEU A 123 17.34 -4.97 17.27
N TYR A 124 17.65 -4.27 16.17
CA TYR A 124 17.85 -4.86 14.85
C TYR A 124 19.28 -4.61 14.40
N ARG A 125 20.02 -5.67 14.09
CA ARG A 125 21.41 -5.56 13.61
C ARG A 125 21.48 -5.14 12.15
N ASN A 126 20.45 -5.47 11.38
CA ASN A 126 20.33 -5.18 9.96
C ASN A 126 18.86 -5.21 9.53
N ARG A 127 18.61 -4.86 8.27
CA ARG A 127 17.25 -4.78 7.70
C ARG A 127 16.58 -6.14 7.60
N ASN A 128 17.32 -7.24 7.44
CA ASN A 128 16.75 -8.59 7.38
C ASN A 128 16.09 -9.01 8.70
N GLU A 129 16.49 -8.43 9.82
CA GLU A 129 15.85 -8.65 11.12
C GLU A 129 14.61 -7.79 11.34
N LEU A 130 14.55 -6.62 10.68
CA LEU A 130 13.41 -5.71 10.73
C LEU A 130 12.26 -6.18 9.82
N ILE A 131 12.58 -6.72 8.64
CA ILE A 131 11.61 -7.12 7.62
C ILE A 131 10.49 -8.03 8.17
N PRO A 132 10.77 -9.07 8.99
CA PRO A 132 9.72 -9.94 9.52
C PRO A 132 8.73 -9.23 10.47
N ASP A 133 9.20 -8.30 11.29
CA ASP A 133 8.32 -7.52 12.19
C ASP A 133 7.46 -6.53 11.39
N ILE A 134 8.00 -5.93 10.32
CA ILE A 134 7.19 -5.11 9.38
C ILE A 134 6.16 -5.99 8.66
N ALA A 135 6.55 -7.15 8.13
CA ALA A 135 5.64 -8.05 7.43
C ALA A 135 4.46 -8.48 8.32
N SER A 136 4.77 -8.89 9.55
CA SER A 136 3.74 -9.24 10.55
C SER A 136 2.80 -8.07 10.86
N SER A 137 3.33 -6.83 10.84
CA SER A 137 2.53 -5.63 11.04
C SER A 137 1.60 -5.32 9.87
N LEU A 138 2.03 -5.60 8.63
CA LEU A 138 1.23 -5.42 7.42
C LEU A 138 0.08 -6.44 7.27
N VAL A 139 0.07 -7.54 8.04
CA VAL A 139 -1.06 -8.47 8.07
C VAL A 139 -2.35 -7.77 8.49
N VAL A 140 -2.28 -6.84 9.44
CA VAL A 140 -3.46 -6.04 9.86
C VAL A 140 -4.02 -5.24 8.68
N GLU A 141 -3.13 -4.71 7.84
CA GLU A 141 -3.49 -3.96 6.65
C GLU A 141 -4.15 -4.85 5.60
N ALA A 142 -3.50 -5.96 5.25
CA ALA A 142 -4.01 -6.92 4.27
C ALA A 142 -5.39 -7.47 4.68
N GLN A 143 -5.57 -7.81 5.96
CA GLN A 143 -6.87 -8.26 6.49
C GLN A 143 -7.93 -7.16 6.45
N GLY A 144 -7.56 -5.91 6.70
CA GLY A 144 -8.47 -4.78 6.55
C GLY A 144 -8.88 -4.59 5.09
N LEU A 145 -7.92 -4.65 4.17
CA LEU A 145 -8.13 -4.47 2.73
C LEU A 145 -9.00 -5.58 2.14
N ALA A 146 -8.80 -6.84 2.57
CA ALA A 146 -9.64 -7.96 2.16
C ALA A 146 -11.13 -7.73 2.48
N LYS A 147 -11.44 -7.01 3.57
CA LYS A 147 -12.82 -6.68 3.97
C LYS A 147 -13.45 -5.55 3.16
N THR A 148 -12.68 -4.84 2.33
CA THR A 148 -13.21 -3.74 1.50
C THR A 148 -13.96 -4.23 0.27
N GLY A 149 -13.70 -5.47 -0.17
CA GLY A 149 -14.16 -5.99 -1.47
C GLY A 149 -13.13 -5.81 -2.60
N ALA A 150 -11.91 -5.37 -2.31
CA ALA A 150 -10.81 -5.39 -3.27
C ALA A 150 -10.58 -6.83 -3.77
N VAL A 151 -10.38 -6.99 -5.08
CA VAL A 151 -10.28 -8.30 -5.74
C VAL A 151 -8.83 -8.79 -5.88
N MET A 152 -7.87 -7.94 -5.56
CA MET A 152 -6.44 -8.19 -5.72
C MET A 152 -5.66 -7.39 -4.68
N LEU A 153 -4.62 -7.99 -4.10
CA LEU A 153 -3.64 -7.32 -3.28
C LEU A 153 -2.32 -7.21 -4.06
N HIS A 154 -1.85 -5.99 -4.26
CA HIS A 154 -0.56 -5.70 -4.88
C HIS A 154 0.43 -5.30 -3.78
N ILE A 155 1.48 -6.11 -3.60
CA ILE A 155 2.59 -5.80 -2.71
C ILE A 155 3.70 -5.17 -3.55
N ASP A 156 3.91 -3.86 -3.40
CA ASP A 156 4.86 -3.09 -4.20
C ASP A 156 6.25 -3.11 -3.55
N GLU A 157 7.22 -3.75 -4.22
CA GLU A 157 8.56 -4.05 -3.71
C GLU A 157 9.69 -3.64 -4.68
N PRO A 158 9.82 -2.34 -5.03
CA PRO A 158 10.86 -1.87 -5.95
C PRO A 158 12.29 -2.12 -5.44
N ILE A 159 12.49 -2.29 -4.12
CA ILE A 159 13.83 -2.57 -3.59
C ILE A 159 14.39 -3.91 -4.10
N LEU A 160 13.52 -4.89 -4.41
CA LEU A 160 13.95 -6.23 -4.82
C LEU A 160 14.68 -6.21 -6.17
N SER A 161 14.35 -5.28 -7.06
CA SER A 161 15.05 -5.14 -8.35
C SER A 161 16.44 -4.50 -8.23
N THR A 162 16.78 -3.92 -7.08
CA THR A 162 18.08 -3.25 -6.88
C THR A 162 19.21 -4.21 -6.52
N GLY A 163 18.88 -5.44 -6.10
CA GLY A 163 19.84 -6.39 -5.54
C GLY A 163 20.29 -6.08 -4.11
N ALA A 164 19.79 -5.00 -3.50
CA ALA A 164 20.16 -4.62 -2.14
C ALA A 164 19.49 -5.50 -1.07
N ALA A 165 18.27 -5.98 -1.34
CA ALA A 165 17.46 -6.79 -0.43
C ALA A 165 17.67 -8.29 -0.63
N ASP A 166 17.65 -9.05 0.46
CA ASP A 166 17.73 -10.50 0.45
C ASP A 166 16.40 -11.10 -0.04
N LEU A 167 16.45 -11.81 -1.18
CA LEU A 167 15.27 -12.39 -1.82
C LEU A 167 14.64 -13.52 -1.01
N ASP A 168 15.41 -14.28 -0.23
CA ASP A 168 14.87 -15.36 0.60
C ASP A 168 14.12 -14.79 1.80
N VAL A 169 14.65 -13.72 2.40
CA VAL A 169 13.97 -12.97 3.46
C VAL A 169 12.70 -12.32 2.91
N ALA A 170 12.78 -11.64 1.77
CA ALA A 170 11.64 -10.99 1.13
C ALA A 170 10.52 -12.00 0.79
N LYS A 171 10.87 -13.16 0.21
CA LYS A 171 9.93 -14.22 -0.11
C LYS A 171 9.18 -14.72 1.13
N LYS A 172 9.89 -14.97 2.23
CA LYS A 172 9.29 -15.40 3.51
C LYS A 172 8.38 -14.31 4.11
N ALA A 173 8.81 -13.06 4.01
CA ALA A 173 8.06 -11.91 4.49
C ALA A 173 6.75 -11.74 3.73
N ILE A 174 6.80 -11.78 2.40
CA ILE A 174 5.62 -11.71 1.52
C ILE A 174 4.65 -12.85 1.81
N ALA A 175 5.15 -14.08 2.02
CA ALA A 175 4.31 -15.24 2.34
C ALA A 175 3.58 -15.15 3.69
N THR A 176 3.98 -14.23 4.57
CA THR A 176 3.31 -13.98 5.85
C THR A 176 2.06 -13.11 5.71
N ILE A 177 2.00 -12.27 4.66
CA ILE A 177 0.95 -11.29 4.39
C ILE A 177 -0.19 -11.95 3.62
#